data_AF-A0A926NDI0-F1
#
_entry.id   AF-A0A926NDI0-F1
#
_cell.length_a   1.000
_cell.length_b   1.000
_cell.length_c   1.000
_cell.angle_alpha   90.00
_cell.angle_beta   90.00
_cell.angle_gamma   90.00
#
_symmetry.space_group_name_H-M   'P 1'
#
loop_
_entity.id
_entity.type
_entity.pdbx_description
1 polymer ?
#
loop_
_entity_poly.entity_id
_entity_poly.type
_entity_poly.pdbx_seq_one_letter_code
_entity_poly.pdbx_strand_id
1 'polypeptide(L)'
;MKGVKSMYKASKVKHKDMMTMLEEIPAVKEHKESFAVRMSRQIIKRRMELGWTQGKLAEEVSKLGEPMQQSTISRIESSSPGTKAETYDKILKALGYVGIELSFKDIEEIDGGDLHIRSGSFA
;
A
#
# COMPACT_ATOMS: atom_id res chain seq x y z
N MET A 1 5.64 -55.68 -3.00
CA MET A 1 6.38 -54.78 -2.09
C MET A 1 5.85 -53.36 -2.27
N LYS A 2 5.48 -52.77 -1.13
CA LYS A 2 5.09 -51.39 -0.78
C LYS A 2 5.05 -50.32 -1.89
N GLY A 3 3.84 -49.79 -2.13
CA GLY A 3 3.60 -48.55 -2.86
C GLY A 3 4.07 -47.32 -2.08
N VAL A 4 4.65 -46.37 -2.81
CA VAL A 4 5.16 -45.10 -2.30
C VAL A 4 3.95 -44.20 -1.98
N LYS A 5 3.67 -43.97 -0.70
CA LYS A 5 2.66 -43.01 -0.26
C LYS A 5 3.21 -41.60 -0.46
N SER A 6 2.63 -40.89 -1.43
CA SER A 6 2.80 -39.46 -1.66
C SER A 6 2.53 -38.68 -0.37
N MET A 7 3.57 -38.00 0.12
CA MET A 7 3.58 -37.29 1.39
C MET A 7 3.35 -35.80 1.14
N TYR A 8 2.13 -35.43 0.75
CA TYR A 8 1.68 -34.03 0.81
C TYR A 8 0.61 -33.93 1.90
N LYS A 9 1.04 -33.64 3.13
CA LYS A 9 0.13 -33.17 4.18
C LYS A 9 -0.41 -31.81 3.75
N ALA A 10 -1.71 -31.73 3.46
CA ALA A 10 -2.40 -30.47 3.24
C ALA A 10 -2.25 -29.60 4.51
N SER A 11 -1.53 -28.49 4.38
CA SER A 11 -1.37 -27.49 5.43
C SER A 11 -2.72 -26.84 5.73
N LYS A 12 -3.27 -27.11 6.92
CA LYS A 12 -4.49 -26.46 7.45
C LYS A 12 -4.18 -25.12 8.13
N VAL A 13 -3.21 -24.34 7.63
CA VAL A 13 -2.99 -22.99 8.14
C VAL A 13 -4.21 -22.15 7.74
N LYS A 14 -4.96 -21.65 8.73
CA LYS A 14 -6.10 -20.77 8.44
C LYS A 14 -5.55 -19.48 7.86
N HIS A 15 -6.26 -18.88 6.91
CA HIS A 15 -5.87 -17.62 6.27
C HIS A 15 -5.46 -16.54 7.28
N LYS A 16 -6.16 -16.46 8.42
CA LYS A 16 -5.84 -15.54 9.52
C LYS A 16 -4.45 -15.82 10.11
N ASP A 17 -4.15 -17.06 10.42
CA ASP A 17 -2.88 -17.47 11.03
C ASP A 17 -1.70 -17.20 10.07
N MET A 18 -1.91 -17.44 8.77
CA MET A 18 -0.95 -17.09 7.72
C MET A 18 -0.70 -15.58 7.64
N MET A 19 -1.76 -14.77 7.69
CA MET A 19 -1.64 -13.32 7.65
C MET A 19 -0.92 -12.75 8.87
N THR A 20 -1.16 -13.31 10.06
CA THR A 20 -0.46 -12.92 11.28
C THR A 20 1.03 -13.23 11.19
N MET A 21 1.41 -14.40 10.70
CA MET A 21 2.83 -14.74 10.49
C MET A 21 3.51 -13.81 9.48
N LEU A 22 2.80 -13.40 8.42
CA LEU A 22 3.34 -12.45 7.44
C LEU A 22 3.49 -11.04 8.02
N GLU A 23 2.67 -10.63 8.98
CA GLU A 23 2.75 -9.31 9.63
C GLU A 23 3.98 -9.14 10.53
N GLU A 24 4.56 -10.24 10.99
CA GLU A 24 5.78 -10.24 11.80
C GLU A 24 7.04 -9.95 10.96
N ILE A 25 6.96 -10.08 9.63
CA ILE A 25 8.08 -9.80 8.73
C ILE A 25 8.22 -8.26 8.57
N PRO A 26 9.37 -7.65 8.95
CA PRO A 26 9.55 -6.20 8.92
C PRO A 26 9.21 -5.57 7.55
N ALA A 27 9.68 -6.16 6.46
CA ALA A 27 9.39 -5.70 5.10
C ALA A 27 7.89 -5.71 4.75
N VAL A 28 7.12 -6.67 5.29
CA VAL A 28 5.67 -6.73 5.08
C VAL A 28 4.96 -5.67 5.91
N LYS A 29 5.41 -5.45 7.14
CA LYS A 29 4.90 -4.39 8.01
C LYS A 29 5.14 -3.00 7.40
N GLU A 30 6.37 -2.73 6.98
CA GLU A 30 6.75 -1.49 6.29
C GLU A 30 5.92 -1.27 5.02
N HIS A 31 5.74 -2.32 4.21
CA HIS A 31 4.90 -2.22 3.02
C HIS A 31 3.43 -1.91 3.36
N LYS A 32 2.85 -2.56 4.37
CA LYS A 32 1.47 -2.32 4.83
C LYS A 32 1.27 -0.91 5.39
N GLU A 33 2.31 -0.34 6.00
CA GLU A 33 2.31 1.01 6.56
C GLU A 33 2.68 2.10 5.54
N SER A 34 3.13 1.70 4.34
CA SER A 34 3.47 2.64 3.27
C SER A 34 2.32 3.58 2.90
N PHE A 35 2.68 4.80 2.50
CA PHE A 35 1.72 5.83 2.11
C PHE A 35 0.73 5.33 1.05
N ALA A 36 1.23 4.67 -0.01
CA ALA A 36 0.39 4.17 -1.11
C ALA A 36 -0.66 3.16 -0.62
N VAL A 37 -0.29 2.24 0.26
CA VAL A 37 -1.22 1.23 0.82
C VAL A 37 -2.24 1.86 1.75
N ARG A 38 -1.84 2.85 2.56
CA ARG A 38 -2.77 3.57 3.42
C ARG A 38 -3.77 4.38 2.60
N MET A 39 -3.29 5.08 1.58
CA MET A 39 -4.13 5.87 0.68
C MET A 39 -5.11 5.02 -0.11
N SER A 40 -4.64 3.92 -0.72
CA SER A 40 -5.49 3.02 -1.50
C SER A 40 -6.65 2.47 -0.67
N ARG A 41 -6.38 2.04 0.57
CA ARG A 41 -7.42 1.56 1.50
C ARG A 41 -8.48 2.62 1.80
N GLN A 42 -8.08 3.87 2.03
CA GLN A 42 -9.03 4.96 2.28
C GLN A 42 -9.89 5.26 1.04
N ILE A 43 -9.27 5.30 -0.14
CA ILE A 43 -9.95 5.51 -1.42
C ILE A 43 -10.99 4.41 -1.67
N ILE A 44 -10.59 3.14 -1.58
CA ILE A 44 -11.49 1.98 -1.77
C ILE A 44 -12.64 2.06 -0.78
N LYS A 45 -12.34 2.23 0.50
CA LYS A 45 -13.35 2.29 1.57
C LYS A 45 -14.39 3.36 1.25
N ARG A 46 -13.94 4.59 0.96
CA ARG A 46 -14.86 5.70 0.69
C ARG A 46 -15.66 5.49 -0.59
N ARG A 47 -15.02 5.00 -1.66
CA ARG A 47 -15.70 4.67 -2.91
C ARG A 47 -16.83 3.65 -2.68
N MET A 48 -16.58 2.64 -1.86
CA MET A 48 -17.58 1.63 -1.51
C MET A 48 -18.71 2.21 -0.66
N GLU A 49 -18.43 3.09 0.30
CA GLU A 49 -19.45 3.79 1.09
C GLU A 49 -20.39 4.63 0.21
N LEU A 50 -19.88 5.22 -0.87
CA LEU A 50 -20.66 5.97 -1.85
C LEU A 50 -21.40 5.08 -2.85
N GLY A 51 -21.18 3.75 -2.82
CA GLY A 51 -21.75 2.80 -3.78
C GLY A 51 -21.18 2.95 -5.20
N TRP A 52 -19.99 3.52 -5.34
CA TRP A 52 -19.40 3.83 -6.65
C TRP A 52 -18.56 2.67 -7.19
N THR A 53 -18.67 2.45 -8.50
CA THR A 53 -17.70 1.63 -9.24
C THR A 53 -16.40 2.41 -9.46
N GLN A 54 -15.31 1.74 -9.83
CA GLN A 54 -14.08 2.43 -10.21
C GLN A 54 -14.29 3.35 -11.42
N GLY A 55 -15.12 2.94 -12.38
CA GLY A 55 -15.51 3.75 -13.53
C GLY A 55 -16.25 5.01 -13.10
N LYS A 56 -17.17 4.87 -12.12
CA LYS A 56 -17.88 6.02 -11.58
C LYS A 56 -16.96 7.03 -10.90
N LEU A 57 -16.00 6.56 -10.10
CA LEU A 57 -14.99 7.45 -9.52
C LEU A 57 -14.17 8.16 -10.60
N ALA A 58 -13.77 7.45 -11.65
CA ALA A 58 -13.04 8.04 -12.77
C ALA A 58 -13.84 9.15 -13.48
N GLU A 59 -15.15 8.95 -13.66
CA GLU A 59 -16.05 10.00 -14.17
C GLU A 59 -16.10 11.23 -13.26
N GLU A 60 -16.28 11.03 -11.95
CA GLU A 60 -16.36 12.15 -10.99
C GLU A 60 -15.05 12.93 -10.91
N VAL A 61 -13.90 12.25 -10.98
CA VAL A 61 -12.59 12.93 -11.07
C VAL A 61 -12.46 13.70 -12.38
N SER A 62 -12.95 13.14 -13.49
CA SER A 62 -12.89 13.78 -14.81
C SER A 62 -13.64 15.11 -14.85
N LYS A 63 -14.69 15.26 -14.05
CA LYS A 63 -15.43 16.54 -13.92
C LYS A 63 -14.61 17.65 -13.27
N LEU A 64 -13.51 17.33 -12.59
CA LEU A 64 -12.63 18.31 -11.94
C LEU A 64 -11.59 18.91 -12.91
N GLY A 65 -11.60 18.51 -14.18
CA GLY A 65 -10.88 19.22 -15.26
C GLY A 65 -9.93 18.35 -16.08
N GLU A 66 -9.51 17.18 -15.59
CA GLU A 66 -8.65 16.26 -16.33
C GLU A 66 -9.28 14.88 -16.46
N PRO A 67 -9.40 14.33 -17.69
CA PRO A 67 -9.88 12.98 -17.91
C PRO A 67 -9.08 11.95 -17.10
N MET A 68 -9.78 11.11 -16.36
CA MET A 68 -9.20 9.99 -15.64
C MET A 68 -9.80 8.69 -16.14
N GLN A 69 -8.94 7.70 -16.38
CA GLN A 69 -9.37 6.36 -16.78
C GLN A 69 -9.62 5.48 -15.55
N GLN A 70 -10.56 4.55 -15.66
CA GLN A 70 -10.78 3.50 -14.66
C GLN A 70 -9.50 2.69 -14.36
N SER A 71 -8.67 2.44 -15.37
CA SER A 71 -7.39 1.74 -15.24
C SER A 71 -6.43 2.45 -14.27
N THR A 72 -6.46 3.78 -14.24
CA THR A 72 -5.71 4.60 -13.29
C THR A 72 -6.24 4.42 -11.88
N ILE A 73 -7.57 4.44 -11.68
CA ILE A 73 -8.18 4.16 -10.37
C ILE A 73 -7.78 2.77 -9.88
N SER A 74 -7.90 1.75 -10.74
CA SER A 74 -7.53 0.37 -10.40
C SER A 74 -6.08 0.24 -9.94
N ARG A 75 -5.16 0.89 -10.65
CA ARG A 75 -3.73 0.94 -10.30
C ARG A 75 -3.46 1.59 -8.94
N ILE A 76 -4.20 2.64 -8.63
CA ILE A 76 -4.08 3.37 -7.35
C ILE A 76 -4.63 2.51 -6.21
N GLU A 77 -5.80 1.89 -6.42
CA GLU A 77 -6.41 0.98 -5.46
C GLU A 77 -5.57 -0.28 -5.22
N SER A 78 -4.76 -0.70 -6.21
CA SER A 78 -3.78 -1.78 -6.05
C SER A 78 -2.46 -1.32 -5.42
N SER A 79 -2.37 -0.08 -4.94
CA SER A 79 -1.16 0.50 -4.32
C SER A 79 0.06 0.47 -5.23
N SER A 80 -0.13 0.57 -6.55
CA SER A 80 0.98 0.55 -7.48
C SER A 80 1.86 1.80 -7.29
N PRO A 81 3.19 1.64 -7.28
CA PRO A 81 4.11 2.76 -7.11
C PRO A 81 4.03 3.77 -8.27
N GLY A 82 4.53 4.99 -8.02
CA GLY A 82 4.64 6.03 -9.05
C GLY A 82 3.40 6.90 -9.24
N THR A 83 2.38 6.76 -8.40
CA THR A 83 1.23 7.69 -8.39
C THR A 83 1.65 9.04 -7.82
N LYS A 84 1.39 10.12 -8.56
CA LYS A 84 1.71 11.50 -8.15
C LYS A 84 0.78 11.98 -7.04
N ALA A 85 1.28 12.84 -6.15
CA ALA A 85 0.50 13.46 -5.07
C ALA A 85 -0.75 14.20 -5.60
N GLU A 86 -0.60 14.92 -6.71
CA GLU A 86 -1.70 15.61 -7.41
C GLU A 86 -2.83 14.66 -7.83
N THR A 87 -2.48 13.44 -8.26
CA THR A 87 -3.48 12.43 -8.64
C THR A 87 -4.29 11.97 -7.42
N TYR A 88 -3.63 11.79 -6.27
CA TYR A 88 -4.32 11.51 -5.01
C TYR A 88 -5.24 12.66 -4.60
N ASP A 89 -4.77 13.90 -4.68
CA ASP A 89 -5.58 15.09 -4.34
C ASP A 89 -6.86 15.18 -5.18
N LYS A 90 -6.76 15.01 -6.50
CA LYS A 90 -7.93 14.97 -7.41
C LYS A 90 -8.95 13.90 -7.02
N ILE A 91 -8.46 12.68 -6.72
CA ILE A 91 -9.32 11.57 -6.30
C ILE A 91 -10.00 11.86 -4.96
N LEU A 92 -9.25 12.37 -3.99
CA LEU A 92 -9.77 12.70 -2.67
C LEU A 92 -10.85 13.79 -2.74
N LYS A 93 -10.63 14.83 -3.55
CA LYS A 93 -11.64 15.88 -3.82
C LYS A 93 -12.91 15.29 -4.44
N ALA A 94 -12.78 14.41 -5.43
CA ALA A 94 -13.94 13.74 -6.05
C ALA A 94 -14.71 12.86 -5.05
N LEU A 95 -14.03 12.28 -4.06
CA LEU A 95 -14.64 11.50 -2.97
C LEU A 95 -15.25 12.36 -1.84
N GLY A 96 -15.17 13.69 -1.96
CA GLY A 96 -15.72 14.66 -1.00
C GLY A 96 -14.80 14.99 0.17
N TYR A 97 -13.51 14.67 0.10
CA TYR A 97 -12.54 15.11 1.09
C TYR A 97 -12.06 16.53 0.80
N VAL A 98 -11.90 17.31 1.87
CA VAL A 98 -11.52 18.74 1.79
C VAL A 98 -10.00 18.92 1.87
N GLY A 99 -9.28 17.93 2.39
CA GLY A 99 -7.82 17.97 2.50
C GLY A 99 -7.26 16.74 3.22
N ILE A 100 -5.94 16.73 3.37
CA ILE A 100 -5.19 15.72 4.11
C ILE A 100 -4.55 16.40 5.33
N GLU A 101 -4.79 15.84 6.51
CA GLU A 101 -4.06 16.22 7.72
C GLU A 101 -2.83 15.31 7.87
N LEU A 102 -1.64 15.90 7.95
CA LEU A 102 -0.38 15.18 8.07
C LEU A 102 0.17 15.30 9.48
N SER A 103 0.63 14.18 10.04
CA SER A 103 1.44 14.14 11.25
C SER A 103 2.80 13.54 10.92
N PHE A 104 3.84 14.11 11.52
CA PHE A 104 5.21 13.67 11.37
C PHE A 104 5.60 12.82 12.57
N LYS A 105 6.33 11.74 12.30
CA LYS A 105 6.97 10.92 13.33
C LYS A 105 8.42 10.77 12.92
N ASP A 106 9.31 10.99 13.87
CA ASP A 106 10.73 10.72 13.66
C ASP A 106 10.93 9.21 13.50
N ILE A 107 11.88 8.85 12.65
CA ILE A 107 12.35 7.48 12.58
C ILE A 107 13.24 7.30 13.81
N GLU A 108 12.85 6.44 14.74
CA GLU A 108 13.71 6.08 15.87
C GLU A 108 15.03 5.53 15.30
N GLU A 109 16.16 6.11 15.71
CA GLU A 109 17.48 5.63 15.29
C GLU A 109 17.59 4.13 15.59
N ILE A 110 17.78 3.33 14.54
CA ILE A 110 18.16 1.94 14.70
C ILE A 110 19.58 1.99 15.26
N ASP A 111 19.73 1.63 16.54
CA ASP A 111 21.00 1.66 17.26
C ASP A 111 22.12 1.09 16.38
N GLY A 112 23.10 1.95 16.11
CA GLY A 112 24.07 1.79 15.05
C GLY A 112 24.94 0.57 15.26
N GLY A 113 24.68 -0.49 14.49
CA GLY A 113 25.65 -1.54 14.23
C GLY A 113 26.85 -0.97 13.46
N ASP A 114 27.80 -0.40 14.20
CA ASP A 114 29.22 -0.22 13.90
C ASP A 114 29.59 -0.11 12.40
N LEU A 115 29.20 1.00 11.76
CA LEU A 115 29.69 1.33 10.43
C LEU A 115 31.06 2.02 10.57
N HIS A 116 32.12 1.23 10.70
CA HIS A 116 33.50 1.69 10.64
C HIS A 116 33.82 2.26 9.24
N ILE A 117 33.51 3.54 9.01
CA ILE A 117 34.06 4.28 7.87
C ILE A 117 35.51 4.63 8.21
N ARG A 118 36.45 3.83 7.69
CA ARG A 118 37.87 4.20 7.68
C ARG A 118 38.05 5.42 6.77
N SER A 119 38.07 6.62 7.35
CA SER A 119 38.50 7.82 6.66
C SER A 119 39.99 7.68 6.32
N GLY A 120 40.30 7.29 5.08
CA GLY A 120 41.64 7.41 4.53
C GLY A 120 41.98 8.89 4.39
N SER A 121 42.96 9.35 5.19
CA SER A 121 43.56 10.66 5.06
C SER A 121 44.32 10.73 3.74
N PHE A 122 43.84 11.49 2.77
CA PHE A 122 44.64 11.90 1.63
C PHE A 122 45.40 13.17 2.03
N ALA A 123 46.71 13.01 2.20
CA ALA A 123 47.68 14.10 2.29
C ALA A 123 48.16 14.48 0.88
#